data_AF-A0A164QDF0-F1
#
_entry.id   AF-A0A164QDF0-F1
#
_cell.length_a   1.000
_cell.length_b   1.000
_cell.length_c   1.000
_cell.angle_alpha   90.00
_cell.angle_beta   90.00
_cell.angle_gamma   90.00
#
_symmetry.space_group_name_H-M   'P 1'
#
loop_
_entity.id
_entity.type
_entity.pdbx_description
1 polymer ?
#
loop_
_entity_poly.entity_id
_entity_poly.type
_entity_poly.pdbx_seq_one_letter_code
_entity_poly.pdbx_strand_id
1 'polypeptide(L)'
;LTNLDIDAIRKDLKELVKPSWVTSLPKDLGSKRHGKLKADQWRAVATVFLPITLIRRWGSSQNERIDPQKLEMLDNTMDLVNAVIVASRKSIGPEDTRSYMFYMSRYLKDLKRLYPHLKLRPVHHAALHLGEFLEMYGPVHGWWTFPFERLIGTLQKVETNDKQGSLIAHHPFVTNHILGEMEQTMLRTFIATSNMKNILTSPRLPAVLQHCKDMLD
;
A
#
# COMPACT_ATOMS: atom_id res chain seq x y z
N LEU A 1 -10.27 -13.56 -15.18
CA LEU A 1 -11.54 -13.74 -14.46
C LEU A 1 -12.68 -13.56 -15.44
N THR A 2 -13.68 -14.44 -15.40
CA THR A 2 -14.93 -14.29 -16.18
C THR A 2 -15.88 -13.30 -15.48
N ASN A 3 -16.94 -12.84 -16.16
CA ASN A 3 -17.96 -12.01 -15.52
C ASN A 3 -18.63 -12.73 -14.33
N LEU A 4 -18.87 -14.04 -14.46
CA LEU A 4 -19.40 -14.86 -13.37
C LEU A 4 -18.47 -14.90 -12.14
N ASP A 5 -17.15 -14.93 -12.37
CA ASP A 5 -16.18 -14.86 -11.27
C ASP A 5 -16.22 -13.49 -10.59
N ILE A 6 -16.34 -12.41 -11.36
CA ILE A 6 -16.44 -11.04 -10.83
C ILE A 6 -17.72 -10.86 -10.01
N ASP A 7 -18.86 -11.36 -10.50
CA ASP A 7 -20.13 -11.25 -9.79
C ASP A 7 -20.14 -12.08 -8.50
N ALA A 8 -19.48 -13.24 -8.51
CA ALA A 8 -19.28 -14.01 -7.29
C ALA A 8 -18.37 -13.30 -6.29
N ILE A 9 -17.28 -12.65 -6.73
CA ILE A 9 -16.44 -11.81 -5.86
C ILE A 9 -17.29 -10.70 -5.23
N ARG A 10 -18.12 -10.01 -6.02
CA ARG A 10 -19.02 -8.96 -5.52
C ARG A 10 -20.08 -9.48 -4.55
N LYS A 11 -20.59 -10.69 -4.77
CA LYS A 11 -21.53 -11.34 -3.86
C LYS A 11 -20.84 -11.67 -2.54
N ASP A 12 -19.72 -12.37 -2.60
CA ASP A 12 -18.95 -12.78 -1.42
C ASP A 12 -18.49 -11.55 -0.62
N LEU A 13 -18.10 -10.45 -1.28
CA LEU A 13 -17.78 -9.17 -0.62
C LEU A 13 -18.92 -8.58 0.21
N LYS A 14 -20.18 -8.78 -0.20
CA LYS A 14 -21.36 -8.26 0.53
C LYS A 14 -21.74 -9.15 1.70
N GLU A 15 -21.49 -10.45 1.59
CA GLU A 15 -21.88 -11.47 2.58
C GLU A 15 -20.77 -11.75 3.61
N LEU A 16 -19.51 -11.45 3.29
CA LEU A 16 -18.38 -11.74 4.17
C LEU A 16 -18.45 -10.91 5.46
N VAL A 17 -18.58 -11.61 6.59
CA VAL A 17 -18.34 -11.03 7.91
C VAL A 17 -16.83 -10.94 8.12
N LYS A 18 -16.32 -9.72 8.28
CA LYS A 18 -14.89 -9.44 8.47
C LYS A 18 -14.61 -8.85 9.85
N PRO A 19 -13.43 -9.10 10.42
CA PRO A 19 -12.96 -8.37 11.59
C PRO A 19 -12.87 -6.86 11.35
N SER A 20 -13.00 -6.06 12.40
CA SER A 20 -12.97 -4.60 12.34
C SER A 20 -11.64 -4.04 11.79
N TRP A 21 -10.54 -4.75 12.01
CA TRP A 21 -9.21 -4.36 11.55
C TRP A 21 -8.95 -4.64 10.06
N VAL A 22 -9.81 -5.41 9.38
CA VAL A 22 -9.70 -5.62 7.93
C VAL A 22 -10.31 -4.41 7.22
N THR A 23 -9.55 -3.81 6.31
CA THR A 23 -10.02 -2.63 5.57
C THR A 23 -11.29 -2.91 4.77
N SER A 24 -12.24 -1.96 4.87
CA SER A 24 -13.50 -2.02 4.15
C SER A 24 -13.31 -1.78 2.67
N LEU A 25 -13.94 -2.62 1.87
CA LEU A 25 -13.90 -2.56 0.42
C LEU A 25 -15.17 -1.96 -0.17
N PRO A 26 -15.06 -1.35 -1.36
CA PRO A 26 -16.23 -0.98 -2.15
C PRO A 26 -17.12 -2.17 -2.45
N LYS A 27 -18.43 -2.06 -2.18
CA LYS A 27 -19.41 -3.11 -2.49
C LYS A 27 -19.54 -3.38 -4.00
N ASP A 28 -19.14 -2.42 -4.82
CA ASP A 28 -19.16 -2.45 -6.28
C ASP A 28 -17.75 -2.56 -6.87
N LEU A 29 -16.90 -3.40 -6.27
CA LEU A 29 -15.53 -3.64 -6.72
C LEU A 29 -15.45 -3.85 -8.25
N GLY A 30 -14.53 -3.13 -8.90
CA GLY A 30 -14.34 -3.15 -10.36
C GLY A 30 -15.33 -2.30 -11.15
N SER A 31 -16.25 -1.56 -10.50
CA SER A 31 -17.05 -0.54 -11.19
C SER A 31 -16.20 0.70 -11.48
N LYS A 32 -16.51 1.41 -12.58
CA LYS A 32 -15.89 2.71 -12.88
C LYS A 32 -16.29 3.81 -11.88
N ARG A 33 -17.38 3.61 -11.13
CA ARG A 33 -17.99 4.63 -10.27
C ARG A 33 -17.22 4.89 -8.98
N HIS A 34 -16.51 3.88 -8.47
CA HIS A 34 -15.87 3.95 -7.13
C HIS A 34 -14.44 4.52 -7.14
N GLY A 35 -13.90 4.90 -8.30
CA GLY A 35 -12.54 5.40 -8.41
C GLY A 35 -11.47 4.32 -8.19
N LYS A 36 -10.24 4.75 -7.89
CA LYS A 36 -9.09 3.85 -7.67
C LYS A 36 -9.06 3.35 -6.23
N LEU A 37 -8.81 2.06 -6.04
CA LEU A 37 -8.57 1.49 -4.72
C LEU A 37 -7.26 2.01 -4.13
N LYS A 38 -7.26 2.25 -2.82
CA LYS A 38 -6.05 2.56 -2.04
C LYS A 38 -5.18 1.31 -1.87
N ALA A 39 -3.89 1.49 -1.57
CA ALA A 39 -2.94 0.39 -1.41
C ALA A 39 -3.41 -0.67 -0.40
N ASP A 40 -3.93 -0.24 0.75
CA ASP A 40 -4.41 -1.16 1.78
C ASP A 40 -5.71 -1.90 1.38
N GLN A 41 -6.56 -1.25 0.57
CA GLN A 41 -7.72 -1.92 -0.03
C GLN A 41 -7.27 -2.99 -1.02
N TRP A 42 -6.27 -2.71 -1.87
CA TRP A 42 -5.67 -3.72 -2.74
C TRP A 42 -5.09 -4.89 -1.96
N ARG A 43 -4.39 -4.62 -0.86
CA ARG A 43 -3.84 -5.66 0.02
C ARG A 43 -4.96 -6.54 0.58
N ALA A 44 -6.04 -5.94 1.09
CA ALA A 44 -7.18 -6.69 1.61
C ALA A 44 -7.85 -7.55 0.52
N VAL A 45 -8.10 -6.97 -0.67
CA VAL A 45 -8.62 -7.71 -1.84
C VAL A 45 -7.75 -8.92 -2.14
N ALA A 46 -6.44 -8.72 -2.26
CA ALA A 46 -5.51 -9.76 -2.63
C ALA A 46 -5.37 -10.85 -1.57
N THR A 47 -5.31 -10.50 -0.29
CA THR A 47 -4.92 -11.45 0.77
C THR A 47 -6.09 -12.10 1.51
N VAL A 48 -7.30 -11.52 1.42
CA VAL A 48 -8.48 -12.01 2.14
C VAL A 48 -9.58 -12.39 1.16
N PHE A 49 -10.07 -11.44 0.38
CA PHE A 49 -11.32 -11.63 -0.37
C PHE A 49 -11.16 -12.51 -1.61
N LEU A 50 -10.08 -12.31 -2.38
CA LEU A 50 -9.79 -13.13 -3.57
C LEU A 50 -9.55 -14.60 -3.20
N PRO A 51 -8.68 -14.96 -2.23
CA PRO A 51 -8.48 -16.35 -1.83
C PRO A 51 -9.78 -17.04 -1.43
N ILE A 52 -10.60 -16.41 -0.58
CA ILE A 52 -11.87 -16.98 -0.12
C ILE A 52 -12.78 -17.31 -1.30
N THR A 53 -12.98 -16.34 -2.20
CA THR A 53 -13.87 -16.50 -3.35
C THR A 53 -13.34 -17.55 -4.32
N LEU A 54 -12.05 -17.48 -4.66
CA LEU A 54 -11.45 -18.34 -5.70
C LEU A 54 -11.27 -19.78 -5.21
N ILE A 55 -10.90 -20.00 -3.94
CA ILE A 55 -10.85 -21.36 -3.35
C ILE A 55 -12.24 -21.98 -3.37
N ARG A 56 -13.28 -21.22 -2.98
CA ARG A 56 -14.66 -21.71 -3.00
C ARG A 56 -15.16 -22.05 -4.41
N ARG A 57 -14.78 -21.25 -5.42
CA ARG A 57 -15.26 -21.43 -6.80
C ARG A 57 -14.46 -22.42 -7.62
N TRP A 58 -13.14 -22.40 -7.49
CA TRP A 58 -12.21 -23.14 -8.35
C TRP A 58 -11.57 -24.33 -7.63
N GLY A 59 -11.61 -24.37 -6.30
CA GLY A 59 -11.03 -25.44 -5.48
C GLY A 59 -12.05 -26.44 -4.90
N SER A 60 -13.36 -26.21 -5.01
CA SER A 60 -14.38 -27.10 -4.42
C SER A 60 -15.21 -27.82 -5.49
N SER A 61 -15.21 -29.16 -5.44
CA SER A 61 -16.06 -30.06 -6.23
C SER A 61 -17.36 -30.34 -5.50
N GLN A 62 -18.24 -29.34 -5.37
CA GLN A 62 -19.53 -29.60 -4.71
C GLN A 62 -20.50 -30.39 -5.62
N ASN A 63 -20.36 -30.37 -6.96
CA ASN A 63 -21.14 -31.22 -7.90
C ASN A 63 -20.59 -31.29 -9.34
N GLU A 64 -19.41 -30.72 -9.63
CA GLU A 64 -18.81 -30.72 -10.98
C GLU A 64 -17.32 -31.13 -10.92
N ARG A 65 -16.79 -31.62 -12.05
CA ARG A 65 -15.35 -31.86 -12.22
C ARG A 65 -14.61 -30.53 -12.08
N ILE A 66 -13.56 -30.53 -11.28
CA ILE A 66 -12.66 -29.37 -11.15
C ILE A 66 -11.99 -29.15 -12.50
N ASP A 67 -12.12 -27.93 -13.04
CA ASP A 67 -11.40 -27.51 -14.23
C ASP A 67 -9.90 -27.39 -13.90
N PRO A 68 -9.02 -28.22 -14.50
CA PRO A 68 -7.59 -28.20 -14.21
C PRO A 68 -6.94 -26.84 -14.49
N GLN A 69 -7.42 -26.12 -15.52
CA GLN A 69 -6.88 -24.80 -15.85
C GLN A 69 -7.23 -23.78 -14.76
N LYS A 70 -8.44 -23.86 -14.20
CA LYS A 70 -8.87 -23.00 -13.08
C LYS A 70 -8.08 -23.29 -11.81
N LEU A 71 -7.74 -24.55 -11.58
CA LEU A 71 -6.90 -24.95 -10.45
C LEU A 71 -5.48 -24.37 -10.60
N GLU A 72 -4.86 -24.45 -11.78
CA GLU A 72 -3.55 -23.83 -11.99
C GLU A 72 -3.59 -22.30 -11.85
N MET A 73 -4.67 -21.65 -12.32
CA MET A 73 -4.88 -20.22 -12.09
C MET A 73 -5.06 -19.88 -10.61
N LEU A 74 -5.72 -20.75 -9.84
CA LEU A 74 -5.86 -20.63 -8.40
C LEU A 74 -4.49 -20.73 -7.73
N ASP A 75 -3.70 -21.76 -8.03
CA ASP A 75 -2.37 -21.97 -7.48
C ASP A 75 -1.45 -20.78 -7.77
N ASN A 76 -1.45 -20.30 -9.01
CA ASN A 76 -0.72 -19.10 -9.39
C ASN A 76 -1.17 -17.87 -8.60
N THR A 77 -2.47 -17.72 -8.35
CA THR A 77 -2.99 -16.63 -7.50
C THR A 77 -2.53 -16.80 -6.05
N MET A 78 -2.53 -18.02 -5.51
CA MET A 78 -2.09 -18.31 -4.15
C MET A 78 -0.59 -18.04 -3.96
N ASP A 79 0.24 -18.21 -4.97
CA ASP A 79 1.63 -17.77 -4.94
C ASP A 79 1.76 -16.26 -4.73
N LEU A 80 1.02 -15.47 -5.52
CA LEU A 80 1.00 -14.03 -5.35
C LEU A 80 0.52 -13.64 -3.95
N VAL A 81 -0.53 -14.29 -3.46
CA VAL A 81 -1.10 -14.07 -2.12
C VAL A 81 -0.04 -14.31 -1.04
N ASN A 82 0.65 -15.44 -1.09
CA ASN A 82 1.69 -15.79 -0.13
C ASN A 82 2.86 -14.79 -0.17
N ALA A 83 3.30 -14.40 -1.37
CA ALA A 83 4.34 -13.38 -1.52
C ALA A 83 3.91 -12.03 -0.89
N VAL A 84 2.67 -11.59 -1.11
CA VAL A 84 2.14 -10.35 -0.53
C VAL A 84 2.02 -10.44 0.99
N ILE A 85 1.61 -11.59 1.55
CA ILE A 85 1.54 -11.82 2.99
C ILE A 85 2.93 -11.68 3.62
N VAL A 86 3.94 -12.32 3.02
CA VAL A 86 5.34 -12.24 3.50
C VAL A 86 5.86 -10.80 3.41
N ALA A 87 5.68 -10.14 2.27
CA ALA A 87 6.12 -8.75 2.08
C ALA A 87 5.40 -7.75 3.02
N SER A 88 4.22 -8.12 3.54
CA SER A 88 3.44 -7.29 4.47
C SER A 88 3.74 -7.58 5.94
N ARG A 89 4.69 -8.47 6.27
CA ARG A 89 5.06 -8.75 7.66
C ARG A 89 5.71 -7.54 8.31
N LYS A 90 5.50 -7.40 9.62
CA LYS A 90 6.10 -6.33 10.45
C LYS A 90 7.51 -6.65 10.93
N SER A 91 7.95 -7.88 10.73
CA SER A 91 9.29 -8.38 11.01
C SER A 91 9.67 -9.32 9.87
N ILE A 92 10.92 -9.28 9.44
CA ILE A 92 11.44 -10.07 8.33
C ILE A 92 12.68 -10.80 8.81
N GLY A 93 12.70 -12.12 8.63
CA GLY A 93 13.89 -12.94 8.79
C GLY A 93 14.38 -13.55 7.46
N PRO A 94 15.51 -14.27 7.47
CA PRO A 94 16.07 -14.87 6.26
C PRO A 94 15.11 -15.86 5.56
N GLU A 95 14.31 -16.60 6.33
CA GLU A 95 13.29 -17.52 5.77
C GLU A 95 12.14 -16.78 5.08
N ASP A 96 11.80 -15.58 5.56
CA ASP A 96 10.77 -14.75 4.92
C ASP A 96 11.24 -14.31 3.55
N THR A 97 12.47 -13.80 3.43
CA THR A 97 13.05 -13.40 2.15
C THR A 97 13.09 -14.57 1.16
N ARG A 98 13.51 -15.76 1.61
CA ARG A 98 13.49 -16.98 0.78
C ARG A 98 12.08 -17.34 0.34
N SER A 99 11.12 -17.32 1.26
CA SER A 99 9.71 -17.63 0.96
C SER A 99 9.13 -16.63 -0.04
N TYR A 100 9.38 -15.34 0.16
CA TYR A 100 8.96 -14.29 -0.78
C TYR A 100 9.49 -14.56 -2.18
N MET A 101 10.81 -14.80 -2.31
CA MET A 101 11.44 -15.04 -3.60
C MET A 101 10.94 -16.32 -4.27
N PHE A 102 10.72 -17.38 -3.50
CA PHE A 102 10.14 -18.63 -3.98
C PHE A 102 8.74 -18.38 -4.59
N TYR A 103 7.84 -17.79 -3.81
CA TYR A 103 6.46 -17.54 -4.25
C TYR A 103 6.38 -16.55 -5.41
N MET A 104 7.10 -15.42 -5.35
CA MET A 104 7.07 -14.41 -6.42
C MET A 104 7.67 -14.95 -7.73
N SER A 105 8.73 -15.74 -7.65
CA SER A 105 9.32 -16.38 -8.84
C SER A 105 8.39 -17.41 -9.46
N ARG A 106 7.74 -18.25 -8.64
CA ARG A 106 6.76 -19.23 -9.11
C ARG A 106 5.56 -18.53 -9.75
N TYR A 107 5.03 -17.51 -9.08
CA TYR A 107 3.97 -16.65 -9.60
C TYR A 107 4.29 -16.11 -10.99
N LEU A 108 5.45 -15.48 -11.20
CA LEU A 108 5.77 -14.86 -12.49
C LEU A 108 6.03 -15.87 -13.60
N LYS A 109 6.64 -17.02 -13.28
CA LYS A 109 6.84 -18.12 -14.24
C LYS A 109 5.50 -18.68 -14.72
N ASP A 110 4.62 -19.02 -13.78
CA ASP A 110 3.30 -19.56 -14.10
C ASP A 110 2.37 -18.52 -14.73
N LEU A 111 2.49 -17.24 -14.35
CA LEU A 111 1.75 -16.15 -14.98
C LEU A 111 2.08 -16.08 -16.48
N LYS A 112 3.36 -16.22 -16.85
CA LYS A 112 3.76 -16.21 -18.26
C LYS A 112 3.31 -17.46 -19.02
N ARG A 113 3.31 -18.62 -18.35
CA ARG A 113 2.85 -19.90 -18.90
C ARG A 113 1.33 -19.92 -19.13
N LEU A 114 0.56 -19.49 -18.13
CA LEU A 114 -0.91 -19.44 -18.15
C LEU A 114 -1.44 -18.37 -19.08
N TYR A 115 -0.70 -17.26 -19.24
CA TYR A 115 -1.08 -16.15 -20.11
C TYR A 115 0.07 -15.78 -21.08
N PRO A 116 0.33 -16.57 -22.12
CA PRO A 116 1.47 -16.38 -23.03
C PRO A 116 1.50 -14.98 -23.68
N HIS A 117 0.33 -14.43 -23.99
CA HIS A 117 0.16 -13.11 -24.60
C HIS A 117 0.31 -11.94 -23.62
N LEU A 118 0.36 -12.20 -22.30
CA LEU A 118 0.57 -11.16 -21.31
C LEU A 118 1.99 -10.59 -21.44
N LYS A 119 2.06 -9.26 -21.61
CA LYS A 119 3.32 -8.52 -21.57
C LYS A 119 3.64 -8.15 -20.12
N LEU A 120 4.75 -8.67 -19.61
CA LEU A 120 5.24 -8.29 -18.29
C LEU A 120 5.65 -6.81 -18.31
N ARG A 121 5.13 -6.07 -17.34
CA ARG A 121 5.47 -4.67 -17.03
C ARG A 121 6.68 -4.57 -16.10
N PRO A 122 7.37 -3.42 -16.04
CA PRO A 122 8.50 -3.21 -15.13
C PRO A 122 8.21 -3.53 -13.66
N VAL A 123 6.96 -3.33 -13.20
CA VAL A 123 6.56 -3.68 -11.82
C VAL A 123 6.76 -5.17 -11.48
N HIS A 124 6.61 -6.08 -12.46
CA HIS A 124 6.85 -7.51 -12.22
C HIS A 124 8.34 -7.79 -12.01
N HIS A 125 9.21 -7.08 -12.73
CA HIS A 125 10.65 -7.15 -12.51
C HIS A 125 11.03 -6.52 -11.17
N ALA A 126 10.50 -5.34 -10.86
CA ALA A 126 10.72 -4.67 -9.58
C ALA A 126 10.29 -5.54 -8.38
N ALA A 127 9.23 -6.33 -8.53
CA ALA A 127 8.79 -7.26 -7.50
C ALA A 127 9.84 -8.34 -7.18
N LEU A 128 10.71 -8.72 -8.11
CA LEU A 128 11.80 -9.68 -7.86
C LEU A 128 12.92 -9.07 -7.02
N HIS A 129 13.15 -7.76 -7.09
CA HIS A 129 14.14 -7.06 -6.26
C HIS A 129 13.68 -6.86 -4.82
N LEU A 130 12.38 -7.01 -4.55
CA LEU A 130 11.86 -6.81 -3.20
C LEU A 130 12.47 -7.79 -2.19
N GLY A 131 12.86 -9.00 -2.59
CA GLY A 131 13.55 -9.93 -1.71
C GLY A 131 14.86 -9.35 -1.16
N GLU A 132 15.70 -8.78 -2.03
CA GLU A 132 16.96 -8.14 -1.63
C GLU A 132 16.71 -6.95 -0.71
N PHE A 133 15.68 -6.16 -0.97
CA PHE A 133 15.32 -5.01 -0.11
C PHE A 133 14.79 -5.45 1.25
N LEU A 134 14.05 -6.55 1.32
CA LEU A 134 13.58 -7.13 2.58
C LEU A 134 14.77 -7.61 3.44
N GLU A 135 15.81 -8.14 2.82
CA GLU A 135 17.04 -8.56 3.50
C GLU A 135 17.88 -7.37 3.99
N MET A 136 18.06 -6.34 3.15
CA MET A 136 18.89 -5.19 3.49
C MET A 136 18.22 -4.19 4.44
N TYR A 137 16.94 -3.90 4.24
CA TYR A 137 16.23 -2.82 4.92
C TYR A 137 15.14 -3.31 5.87
N GLY A 138 14.92 -4.63 5.91
CA GLY A 138 13.87 -5.23 6.72
C GLY A 138 12.46 -4.97 6.16
N PRO A 139 11.42 -4.96 7.03
CA PRO A 139 10.02 -4.82 6.64
C PRO A 139 9.75 -3.59 5.76
N VAL A 140 8.92 -3.75 4.71
CA VAL A 140 8.51 -2.66 3.80
C VAL A 140 7.97 -1.43 4.55
N HIS A 141 7.27 -1.65 5.66
CA HIS A 141 6.76 -0.58 6.51
C HIS A 141 7.83 0.37 7.08
N GLY A 142 9.09 -0.06 7.14
CA GLY A 142 10.19 0.76 7.61
C GLY A 142 10.69 1.78 6.58
N TRP A 143 10.47 1.53 5.29
CA TRP A 143 11.07 2.32 4.21
C TRP A 143 10.08 2.70 3.08
N TRP A 144 8.80 2.37 3.21
CA TRP A 144 7.76 2.80 2.28
C TRP A 144 7.55 4.32 2.26
N THR A 145 6.98 4.83 1.17
CA THR A 145 6.84 6.28 0.94
C THR A 145 5.60 6.92 1.57
N PHE A 146 4.62 6.15 2.03
CA PHE A 146 3.35 6.69 2.52
C PHE A 146 3.48 7.71 3.67
N PRO A 147 4.39 7.56 4.65
CA PRO A 147 4.60 8.60 5.66
C PRO A 147 5.04 9.93 5.05
N PHE A 148 5.95 9.88 4.06
CA PHE A 148 6.43 11.06 3.36
C PHE A 148 5.35 11.68 2.46
N GLU A 149 4.54 10.87 1.77
CA GLU A 149 3.40 11.37 0.99
C GLU A 149 2.38 12.11 1.86
N ARG A 150 2.09 11.60 3.07
CA ARG A 150 1.22 12.30 4.04
C ARG A 150 1.84 13.62 4.51
N LEU A 151 3.15 13.63 4.75
CA LEU A 151 3.87 14.84 5.13
C LEU A 151 3.82 15.87 4.00
N ILE A 152 4.13 15.48 2.77
CA ILE A 152 4.05 16.35 1.58
C ILE A 152 2.63 16.92 1.44
N GLY A 153 1.59 16.09 1.55
CA GLY A 153 0.21 16.55 1.49
C GLY A 153 -0.19 17.50 2.64
N THR A 154 0.50 17.43 3.78
CA THR A 154 0.33 18.39 4.88
C THR A 154 1.02 19.71 4.56
N LEU A 155 2.26 19.66 4.06
CA LEU A 155 3.03 20.84 3.67
C LEU A 155 2.38 21.61 2.52
N GLN A 156 1.77 20.90 1.56
CA GLN A 156 1.03 21.49 0.44
C GLN A 156 -0.20 22.31 0.87
N LYS A 157 -0.70 22.14 2.09
CA LYS A 157 -1.82 22.92 2.63
C LYS A 157 -1.38 24.21 3.32
N VAL A 158 -0.08 24.40 3.52
CA VAL A 158 0.44 25.66 4.08
C VAL A 158 0.26 26.74 3.03
N GLU A 159 -0.43 27.81 3.39
CA GLU A 159 -0.49 29.00 2.55
C GLU A 159 0.90 29.61 2.46
N THR A 160 1.42 29.72 1.24
CA THR A 160 2.70 30.37 0.97
C THR A 160 2.55 31.42 -0.11
N ASN A 161 3.55 32.28 -0.25
CA ASN A 161 3.61 33.26 -1.33
C ASN A 161 4.38 32.74 -2.57
N ASP A 162 4.65 31.43 -2.63
CA ASP A 162 5.35 30.73 -3.71
C ASP A 162 6.74 31.28 -4.08
N LYS A 163 7.34 32.12 -3.24
CA LYS A 163 8.71 32.62 -3.44
C LYS A 163 9.72 31.59 -2.96
N GLN A 164 10.16 30.76 -3.89
CA GLN A 164 11.12 29.68 -3.67
C GLN A 164 12.54 30.20 -3.47
N GLY A 165 13.36 29.39 -2.81
CA GLY A 165 14.78 29.66 -2.65
C GLY A 165 15.54 29.67 -3.97
N SER A 166 16.69 30.32 -3.97
CA SER A 166 17.59 30.35 -5.12
C SER A 166 18.95 29.76 -4.75
N LEU A 167 19.59 29.13 -5.73
CA LEU A 167 20.97 28.69 -5.62
C LEU A 167 21.87 29.84 -6.09
N ILE A 168 22.70 30.35 -5.19
CA ILE A 168 23.76 31.28 -5.58
C ILE A 168 25.09 30.52 -5.60
N ALA A 169 25.66 30.38 -6.80
CA ALA A 169 27.01 29.88 -6.99
C ALA A 169 27.99 31.04 -6.78
N HIS A 170 28.61 31.12 -5.60
CA HIS A 170 29.65 32.12 -5.34
C HIS A 170 31.03 31.65 -5.84
N HIS A 171 31.20 30.36 -6.17
CA HIS A 171 32.44 29.77 -6.70
C HIS A 171 32.13 28.49 -7.52
N PRO A 172 32.92 28.10 -8.54
CA PRO A 172 32.68 26.90 -9.37
C PRO A 172 32.58 25.55 -8.62
N PHE A 173 32.89 25.52 -7.32
CA PHE A 173 32.79 24.33 -6.46
C PHE A 173 32.03 24.56 -5.15
N VAL A 174 31.39 25.73 -4.96
CA VAL A 174 30.60 26.03 -3.75
C VAL A 174 29.28 26.70 -4.14
N THR A 175 28.18 25.98 -3.93
CA THR A 175 26.81 26.49 -4.05
C THR A 175 26.22 26.67 -2.65
N ASN A 176 25.80 27.90 -2.34
CA ASN A 176 25.02 28.17 -1.14
C ASN A 176 23.53 28.14 -1.49
N HIS A 177 22.75 27.44 -0.69
CA HIS A 177 21.30 27.43 -0.81
C HIS A 177 20.73 28.59 0.02
N ILE A 178 20.07 29.54 -0.64
CA ILE A 178 19.31 30.58 0.03
C ILE A 178 17.86 30.10 0.11
N LEU A 179 17.41 29.76 1.32
CA LEU A 179 16.02 29.40 1.60
C LEU A 179 15.11 30.57 1.23
N GLY A 180 14.11 30.31 0.39
CA GLY A 180 13.08 31.27 0.01
C GLY A 180 12.06 31.48 1.12
N GLU A 181 11.17 32.45 0.90
CA GLU A 181 10.09 32.76 1.84
C GLU A 181 9.10 31.58 1.95
N MET A 182 8.92 30.79 0.87
CA MET A 182 8.10 29.58 0.86
C MET A 182 8.61 28.52 1.84
N GLU A 183 9.89 28.12 1.72
CA GLU A 183 10.47 27.07 2.55
C GLU A 183 10.54 27.49 4.03
N GLN A 184 10.84 28.76 4.29
CA GLN A 184 10.80 29.32 5.64
C GLN A 184 9.40 29.27 6.25
N THR A 185 8.38 29.63 5.47
CA THR A 185 6.99 29.60 5.92
C THR A 185 6.52 28.17 6.19
N MET A 186 6.78 27.24 5.26
CA MET A 186 6.47 25.81 5.45
C MET A 186 7.11 25.26 6.71
N LEU A 187 8.40 25.53 6.93
CA LEU A 187 9.14 25.06 8.10
C LEU A 187 8.56 25.63 9.40
N ARG A 188 8.32 26.94 9.46
CA ARG A 188 7.79 27.61 10.66
C ARG A 188 6.39 27.11 10.99
N THR A 189 5.50 27.01 10.00
CA THR A 189 4.13 26.52 10.19
C THR A 189 4.13 25.06 10.64
N PHE A 190 4.99 24.22 10.05
CA PHE A 190 5.13 22.81 10.44
C PHE A 190 5.61 22.67 11.90
N ILE A 191 6.63 23.42 12.31
CA ILE A 191 7.14 23.41 13.69
C ILE A 191 6.08 23.92 14.67
N ALA A 192 5.42 25.04 14.36
CA ALA A 192 4.38 25.61 15.22
C ALA A 192 3.23 24.61 15.43
N THR A 193 2.75 23.99 14.33
CA THR A 193 1.70 22.96 14.38
C THR A 193 2.14 21.76 15.22
N SER A 194 3.38 21.29 15.04
CA SER A 194 3.91 20.13 15.78
C SER A 194 4.02 20.43 17.28
N ASN A 195 4.52 21.61 17.65
CA ASN A 195 4.60 22.05 19.04
C ASN A 195 3.21 22.17 19.67
N MET A 196 2.24 22.72 18.94
CA MET A 196 0.87 22.83 19.41
C MET A 196 0.22 21.46 19.63
N LYS A 197 0.41 20.50 18.71
CA LYS A 197 -0.03 19.11 18.89
C LYS A 197 0.59 18.46 20.13
N ASN A 198 1.89 18.67 20.36
CA ASN A 198 2.56 18.15 21.56
C ASN A 198 1.97 18.75 22.86
N ILE A 199 1.66 20.04 22.86
CA ILE A 199 1.00 20.69 24.01
C ILE A 199 -0.40 20.10 24.23
N LEU A 200 -1.24 20.01 23.19
CA LEU A 200 -2.61 19.53 23.27
C LEU A 200 -2.74 18.03 23.59
N THR A 201 -1.68 17.26 23.37
CA THR A 201 -1.61 15.83 23.74
C THR A 201 -0.95 15.60 25.09
N SER A 202 -0.43 16.64 25.74
CA SER A 202 0.22 16.55 27.05
C SER A 202 -0.78 16.13 28.14
N PRO A 203 -0.42 15.17 29.02
CA PRO A 203 -1.24 14.81 30.19
C PRO A 203 -1.47 15.98 31.16
N ARG A 204 -0.67 17.05 31.06
CA ARG A 204 -0.75 18.25 31.91
C ARG A 204 -1.55 19.39 31.25
N LEU A 205 -2.33 19.09 30.21
CA LEU A 205 -3.12 20.10 29.52
C LEU A 205 -4.18 20.69 30.48
N PRO A 206 -4.23 22.03 30.66
CA PRO A 206 -5.27 22.67 31.46
C PRO A 206 -6.67 22.31 30.96
N ALA A 207 -7.62 22.11 31.89
CA ALA A 207 -9.00 21.71 31.56
C ALA A 207 -9.69 22.65 30.56
N VAL A 208 -9.37 23.95 30.61
CA VAL A 208 -9.91 24.95 29.66
C VAL A 208 -9.53 24.68 28.20
N LEU A 209 -8.34 24.09 27.96
CA LEU A 209 -7.84 23.79 26.62
C LEU A 209 -8.19 22.38 26.15
N GLN A 210 -8.85 21.58 26.99
CA GLN A 210 -9.20 20.20 26.67
C GLN A 210 -10.19 20.10 25.50
N HIS A 211 -11.04 21.11 25.34
CA HIS A 211 -11.98 21.26 24.21
C HIS A 211 -11.28 21.60 22.89
N CYS A 212 -10.05 22.13 22.94
CA CYS A 212 -9.27 22.47 21.74
C CYS A 212 -8.53 21.27 21.15
N LYS A 213 -8.54 20.11 21.84
CA LYS A 213 -7.82 18.91 21.42
C LYS A 213 -8.21 18.46 20.01
N ASP A 214 -9.49 18.58 19.67
CA ASP A 214 -10.05 18.12 18.39
C ASP A 214 -9.84 19.14 17.25
N MET A 215 -9.21 20.30 17.50
CA MET A 215 -9.04 21.34 16.48
C MET A 215 -7.90 21.07 15.48
N LEU A 216 -6.97 20.16 15.77
CA LEU A 216 -5.75 19.94 14.98
C LEU A 216 -5.65 18.54 14.33
N ASP A 217 -6.69 17.72 14.45
CA ASP A 217 -6.80 16.39 13.83
C ASP A 217 -7.48 16.45 12.45
#